data_AF-A0AAU6Q6M5-F1
#
_entry.id   AF-A0AAU6Q6M5-F1
#
_cell.length_a   1.000
_cell.length_b   1.000
_cell.length_c   1.000
_cell.angle_alpha   90.00
_cell.angle_beta   90.00
_cell.angle_gamma   90.00
#
_symmetry.space_group_name_H-M   'P 1'
#
loop_
_entity.id
_entity.type
_entity.pdbx_description
1 polymer ?
#
loop_
_entity_poly.entity_id
_entity_poly.type
_entity_poly.pdbx_seq_one_letter_code
_entity_poly.pdbx_strand_id
1 'polypeptide(L)'
;MTSLLAEERLTRILQLLAERGPLRTTALTGALGVSSATTRRDLDTLAARGLIRKVHGGAALAEAPAPPNQDQFYRDREQINRAGKAQLARAALPLMTPGQTVYLDAGTTALALALALRDAPTLLRTLRIVTHGLDVAYALNGECALYMVGGEVYGSTYSVTGPDALATVTRYGYDVFFVGCTSIHPLQGLTNSNGTEAQQKAAIMGRAHQTVLLADQSKWGLPGFASFAALGDVRAWVTDAAAPDARAAFEAAGVQVVSAQ
;
A
#
# COMPACT_ATOMS: atom_id res chain seq x y z
N MET A 1 37.60 -33.01 7.82
CA MET A 1 36.47 -32.25 7.28
C MET A 1 36.78 -30.78 7.47
N THR A 2 37.13 -30.09 6.39
CA THR A 2 37.46 -28.67 6.38
C THR A 2 36.20 -27.88 6.72
N SER A 3 36.24 -27.07 7.78
CA SER A 3 35.13 -26.19 8.13
C SER A 3 34.91 -25.22 6.97
N LEU A 4 33.73 -25.26 6.35
CA LEU A 4 33.31 -24.24 5.38
C LEU A 4 33.50 -22.84 5.98
N LEU A 5 34.05 -21.92 5.19
CA LEU A 5 34.15 -20.52 5.59
C LEU A 5 32.75 -19.94 5.79
N ALA A 6 32.63 -18.92 6.66
CA ALA A 6 31.33 -18.36 7.00
C ALA A 6 30.54 -17.90 5.77
N GLU A 7 31.19 -17.23 4.81
CA GLU A 7 30.55 -16.74 3.59
C GLU A 7 30.10 -17.85 2.63
N GLU A 8 30.87 -18.93 2.51
CA GLU A 8 30.49 -20.10 1.70
C GLU A 8 29.21 -20.74 2.26
N ARG A 9 29.08 -20.78 3.59
CA ARG A 9 27.90 -21.31 4.27
C ARG A 9 26.66 -20.44 4.07
N LEU A 10 26.81 -19.11 4.14
CA LEU A 10 25.71 -18.17 3.83
C LEU A 10 25.24 -18.35 2.38
N THR A 11 26.18 -18.44 1.44
CA THR A 11 25.90 -18.67 0.01
C THR A 11 25.17 -20.00 -0.19
N ARG A 12 25.61 -21.05 0.49
CA ARG A 12 24.99 -22.37 0.40
C ARG A 12 23.57 -22.41 0.96
N ILE A 13 23.29 -21.68 2.04
CA ILE A 13 21.92 -21.53 2.58
C ILE A 13 21.00 -20.91 1.52
N LEU A 14 21.43 -19.83 0.87
CA LEU A 14 20.62 -19.16 -0.16
C LEU A 14 20.35 -20.09 -1.36
N GLN A 15 21.35 -20.83 -1.82
CA GLN A 15 21.17 -21.83 -2.89
C GLN A 15 20.15 -22.91 -2.50
N LEU A 16 20.26 -23.46 -1.28
CA LEU A 16 19.35 -24.50 -0.81
C LEU A 16 17.90 -24.00 -0.71
N LEU A 17 17.70 -22.76 -0.25
CA LEU A 17 16.37 -22.15 -0.19
C LEU A 17 15.83 -21.80 -1.59
N ALA A 18 16.70 -21.45 -2.54
CA ALA A 18 16.32 -21.22 -3.94
C ALA A 18 15.88 -22.52 -4.64
N GLU A 19 16.65 -23.60 -4.46
CA GLU A 19 16.41 -24.89 -5.11
C GLU A 19 15.20 -25.63 -4.52
N ARG A 20 14.97 -25.50 -3.21
CA ARG A 20 14.05 -26.37 -2.45
C ARG A 20 12.90 -25.64 -1.76
N GLY A 21 12.84 -24.31 -1.87
CA GLY A 21 11.86 -23.49 -1.18
C GLY A 21 12.12 -23.39 0.34
N PRO A 22 11.09 -23.09 1.16
CA PRO A 22 11.24 -22.94 2.60
C PRO A 22 11.79 -24.20 3.28
N LEU A 23 12.85 -24.05 4.08
CA LEU A 23 13.51 -25.16 4.77
C LEU A 23 13.52 -24.96 6.28
N ARG A 24 13.32 -26.06 7.02
CA ARG A 24 13.50 -26.08 8.48
C ARG A 24 14.98 -25.93 8.85
N THR A 25 15.24 -25.31 10.00
CA THR A 25 16.61 -25.15 10.51
C THR A 25 17.32 -26.49 10.65
N THR A 26 16.61 -27.56 11.03
CA THR A 26 17.16 -28.92 11.12
C THR A 26 17.63 -29.48 9.78
N ALA A 27 16.90 -29.19 8.69
CA ALA A 27 17.28 -29.59 7.34
C ALA A 27 18.54 -28.84 6.86
N LEU A 28 18.62 -27.54 7.18
CA LEU A 28 19.80 -26.71 6.88
C LEU A 28 21.03 -27.16 7.69
N THR A 29 20.86 -27.45 8.98
CA THR A 29 21.92 -28.01 9.84
C THR A 29 22.47 -29.31 9.25
N GLY A 30 21.60 -30.23 8.81
CA GLY A 30 22.01 -31.48 8.17
C GLY A 30 22.73 -31.28 6.83
N ALA A 31 22.25 -30.35 6.00
CA ALA A 31 22.84 -30.07 4.69
C ALA A 31 24.20 -29.36 4.76
N LEU A 32 24.45 -28.58 5.82
CA LEU A 32 25.67 -27.80 6.00
C LEU A 32 26.71 -28.49 6.89
N GLY A 33 26.32 -29.55 7.62
CA GLY A 33 27.22 -30.27 8.54
C GLY A 33 27.70 -29.43 9.72
N VAL A 34 26.95 -28.38 10.12
CA VAL A 34 27.28 -27.50 11.25
C VAL A 34 26.25 -27.62 12.38
N SER A 35 26.55 -27.05 13.55
CA SER A 35 25.61 -27.07 14.68
C SER A 35 24.34 -26.24 14.42
N SER A 36 23.26 -26.55 15.15
CA SER A 36 22.03 -25.74 15.14
C SER A 36 22.29 -24.29 15.55
N ALA A 37 23.20 -24.08 16.52
CA ALA A 37 23.58 -22.74 16.98
C ALA A 37 24.31 -21.92 15.89
N THR A 38 25.17 -22.57 15.11
CA THR A 38 25.84 -21.95 13.95
C THR A 38 24.81 -21.61 12.87
N THR A 39 23.95 -22.57 12.52
CA THR A 39 22.89 -22.38 11.52
C THR A 39 21.99 -21.20 11.88
N ARG A 40 21.58 -21.07 13.16
CA ARG A 40 20.77 -19.92 13.61
C ARG A 40 21.50 -18.59 13.42
N ARG A 41 22.77 -18.49 13.79
CA ARG A 41 23.58 -17.28 13.58
C ARG A 41 23.73 -16.89 12.10
N ASP A 42 23.84 -17.87 11.22
CA ASP A 42 23.88 -17.62 9.77
C ASP A 42 22.53 -17.12 9.25
N LEU A 43 21.43 -17.73 9.71
CA LEU A 43 20.08 -17.27 9.39
C LEU A 43 19.81 -15.87 9.94
N ASP A 44 20.33 -15.55 11.13
CA ASP A 44 20.26 -14.20 11.70
C ASP A 44 21.00 -13.20 10.82
N THR A 45 22.19 -13.58 10.34
CA THR A 45 23.01 -12.75 9.44
C THR A 45 22.32 -12.50 8.10
N LEU A 46 21.75 -13.54 7.49
CA LEU A 46 21.02 -13.43 6.21
C LEU A 46 19.70 -12.67 6.35
N ALA A 47 18.99 -12.84 7.47
CA ALA A 47 17.76 -12.10 7.76
C ALA A 47 18.05 -10.61 8.00
N ALA A 48 19.14 -10.28 8.72
CA ALA A 48 19.60 -8.91 8.88
C ALA A 48 19.99 -8.24 7.55
N ARG A 49 20.44 -9.04 6.57
CA ARG A 49 20.73 -8.59 5.19
C ARG A 49 19.49 -8.55 4.29
N GLY A 50 18.30 -8.92 4.78
CA GLY A 50 17.06 -8.94 4.00
C GLY A 50 17.01 -10.02 2.90
N LEU A 51 17.92 -11.00 2.92
CA LEU A 51 18.00 -12.03 1.87
C LEU A 51 17.09 -13.23 2.14
N ILE A 52 16.64 -13.39 3.39
CA ILE A 52 15.73 -14.45 3.84
C ILE A 52 14.71 -13.89 4.83
N ARG A 53 13.56 -14.55 4.94
CA ARG A 53 12.61 -14.37 6.05
C ARG A 53 12.60 -15.60 6.95
N LYS A 54 12.55 -15.38 8.27
CA LYS A 54 12.38 -16.46 9.23
C LYS A 54 10.93 -16.94 9.21
N VAL A 55 10.75 -18.24 9.17
CA VAL A 55 9.44 -18.90 9.27
C VAL A 55 9.45 -19.84 10.48
N HIS A 56 8.30 -20.43 10.83
CA HIS A 56 8.20 -21.26 12.03
C HIS A 56 9.18 -22.45 11.99
N GLY A 57 10.26 -22.35 12.75
CA GLY A 57 11.32 -23.37 12.84
C GLY A 57 12.26 -23.45 11.61
N GLY A 58 12.33 -22.42 10.77
CA GLY A 58 13.11 -22.44 9.54
C GLY A 58 13.31 -21.08 8.87
N ALA A 59 13.65 -21.12 7.59
CA ALA A 59 13.81 -19.94 6.75
C ALA A 59 13.24 -20.16 5.36
N ALA A 60 12.85 -19.07 4.71
CA ALA A 60 12.52 -19.00 3.29
C ALA A 60 13.35 -17.88 2.67
N LEU A 61 13.62 -17.95 1.36
CA LEU A 61 14.15 -16.77 0.66
C LEU A 61 13.23 -15.58 0.93
N ALA A 62 13.84 -14.41 1.09
CA ALA A 62 13.07 -13.19 0.93
C ALA A 62 12.56 -13.25 -0.50
N GLU A 63 11.24 -13.25 -0.67
CA GLU A 63 10.67 -13.09 -2.00
C GLU A 63 11.30 -11.82 -2.56
N ALA A 64 11.75 -11.86 -3.83
CA ALA A 64 11.97 -10.60 -4.54
C ALA A 64 10.70 -9.78 -4.29
N PRO A 65 10.80 -8.53 -3.80
CA PRO A 65 9.60 -7.74 -3.55
C PRO A 65 8.72 -7.89 -4.78
N ALA A 66 7.49 -8.36 -4.59
CA ALA A 66 6.57 -8.52 -5.72
C ALA A 66 6.64 -7.22 -6.51
N PRO A 67 6.80 -7.29 -7.84
CA PRO A 67 7.11 -6.12 -8.62
C PRO A 67 6.10 -5.02 -8.25
N PRO A 68 6.51 -3.75 -8.17
CA PRO A 68 5.75 -2.68 -7.50
C PRO A 68 4.33 -2.45 -8.06
N ASN A 69 4.02 -3.09 -9.18
CA ASN A 69 2.73 -3.13 -9.87
C ASN A 69 1.85 -4.37 -9.55
N GLN A 70 2.25 -5.24 -8.63
CA GLN A 70 1.46 -6.38 -8.15
C GLN A 70 1.05 -6.19 -6.68
N ASP A 71 0.06 -6.98 -6.25
CA ASP A 71 -0.35 -7.04 -4.86
C ASP A 71 0.78 -7.62 -3.99
N GLN A 72 1.31 -6.78 -3.12
CA GLN A 72 2.19 -7.16 -2.02
C GLN A 72 1.36 -7.42 -0.77
N PHE A 73 1.86 -8.26 0.13
CA PHE A 73 1.20 -8.48 1.41
C PHE A 73 0.98 -7.16 2.14
N TYR A 74 -0.23 -6.96 2.67
CA TYR A 74 -0.62 -5.74 3.37
C TYR A 74 0.41 -5.29 4.42
N ARG A 75 0.91 -6.24 5.23
CA ARG A 75 1.90 -5.96 6.29
C ARG A 75 3.23 -5.43 5.75
N ASP A 76 3.66 -5.91 4.59
CA ASP A 76 4.88 -5.43 3.95
C ASP A 76 4.66 -4.02 3.41
N ARG A 77 3.52 -3.80 2.74
CA ARG A 77 3.12 -2.47 2.28
C ARG A 77 3.03 -1.48 3.43
N GLU A 78 2.57 -1.89 4.61
CA GLU A 78 2.42 -0.99 5.77
C GLU A 78 3.79 -0.43 6.22
N GLN A 79 4.84 -1.24 6.13
CA GLN A 79 6.19 -0.82 6.50
C GLN A 79 6.90 -0.07 5.37
N ILE A 80 6.62 -0.41 4.10
CA ILE A 80 7.21 0.26 2.95
C ILE A 80 6.81 1.73 2.91
N ASN A 81 7.81 2.62 2.83
CA ASN A 81 7.66 4.07 2.76
C ASN A 81 6.67 4.65 3.80
N ARG A 82 6.65 4.09 5.03
CA ARG A 82 5.72 4.52 6.08
C ARG A 82 5.85 6.01 6.40
N ALA A 83 7.09 6.51 6.47
CA ALA A 83 7.36 7.93 6.70
C ALA A 83 6.83 8.81 5.57
N GLY A 84 7.05 8.41 4.30
CA GLY A 84 6.50 9.10 3.14
C GLY A 84 4.97 9.13 3.16
N LYS A 85 4.31 8.00 3.46
CA LYS A 85 2.84 7.98 3.59
C LYS A 85 2.32 8.93 4.67
N ALA A 86 3.04 9.06 5.79
CA ALA A 86 2.68 10.02 6.83
C ALA A 86 2.87 11.47 6.37
N GLN A 87 3.90 11.76 5.56
CA GLN A 87 4.07 13.08 4.93
C GLN A 87 2.94 13.38 3.94
N LEU A 88 2.63 12.45 3.03
CA LEU A 88 1.50 12.54 2.10
C LEU A 88 0.20 12.82 2.84
N ALA A 89 -0.07 12.06 3.90
CA ALA A 89 -1.25 12.19 4.73
C ALA A 89 -1.39 13.59 5.34
N ARG A 90 -0.32 14.14 5.92
CA ARG A 90 -0.34 15.50 6.48
C ARG A 90 -0.54 16.56 5.41
N ALA A 91 0.11 16.42 4.26
CA ALA A 91 -0.03 17.35 3.14
C ALA A 91 -1.44 17.34 2.51
N ALA A 92 -2.19 16.25 2.71
CA ALA A 92 -3.56 16.12 2.23
C ALA A 92 -4.61 16.79 3.14
N LEU A 93 -4.35 16.98 4.44
CA LEU A 93 -5.33 17.55 5.38
C LEU A 93 -5.85 18.94 4.97
N PRO A 94 -5.02 19.89 4.46
CA PRO A 94 -5.51 21.21 4.02
C PRO A 94 -6.43 21.16 2.80
N LEU A 95 -6.54 20.02 2.12
CA LEU A 95 -7.46 19.82 0.99
C LEU A 95 -8.87 19.43 1.45
N MET A 96 -9.06 19.21 2.76
CA MET A 96 -10.37 18.95 3.37
C MET A 96 -10.94 20.23 3.98
N THR A 97 -12.25 20.38 3.90
CA THR A 97 -13.00 21.49 4.50
C THR A 97 -13.94 20.96 5.59
N PRO A 98 -14.11 21.68 6.71
CA PRO A 98 -15.07 21.28 7.75
C PRO A 98 -16.48 21.04 7.18
N GLY A 99 -17.16 20.01 7.68
CA GLY A 99 -18.53 19.64 7.27
C GLY A 99 -18.61 18.73 6.04
N GLN A 100 -17.49 18.44 5.37
CA GLN A 100 -17.48 17.58 4.18
C GLN A 100 -17.80 16.11 4.50
N THR A 101 -18.44 15.46 3.53
CA THR A 101 -18.46 14.01 3.38
C THR A 101 -17.24 13.58 2.59
N VAL A 102 -16.28 12.98 3.29
CA VAL A 102 -14.99 12.56 2.76
C VAL A 102 -14.99 11.05 2.58
N TYR A 103 -14.70 10.59 1.36
CA TYR A 103 -14.44 9.19 1.11
C TYR A 103 -12.95 8.91 1.27
N LEU A 104 -12.61 7.97 2.16
CA LEU A 104 -11.25 7.44 2.30
C LEU A 104 -11.20 6.05 1.67
N ASP A 105 -10.27 5.88 0.74
CA ASP A 105 -9.95 4.60 0.11
C ASP A 105 -9.50 3.55 1.14
N ALA A 106 -9.13 2.36 0.67
CA ALA A 106 -8.52 1.32 1.49
C ALA A 106 -6.99 1.27 1.33
N GLY A 107 -6.35 0.53 2.24
CA GLY A 107 -4.93 0.25 2.19
C GLY A 107 -4.06 1.25 2.97
N THR A 108 -2.76 0.98 2.96
CA THR A 108 -1.82 1.57 3.92
C THR A 108 -1.66 3.09 3.82
N THR A 109 -1.90 3.66 2.63
CA THR A 109 -1.85 5.11 2.42
C THR A 109 -3.11 5.78 2.98
N ALA A 110 -4.28 5.16 2.79
CA ALA A 110 -5.52 5.64 3.39
C ALA A 110 -5.51 5.51 4.92
N LEU A 111 -4.92 4.43 5.45
CA LEU A 111 -4.69 4.30 6.89
C LEU A 111 -3.78 5.42 7.42
N ALA A 112 -2.71 5.77 6.71
CA ALA A 112 -1.85 6.89 7.12
C ALA A 112 -2.62 8.22 7.16
N LEU A 113 -3.53 8.47 6.20
CA LEU A 113 -4.41 9.64 6.22
C LEU A 113 -5.39 9.60 7.40
N ALA A 114 -5.98 8.45 7.69
CA ALA A 114 -6.85 8.27 8.84
C ALA A 114 -6.11 8.57 10.16
N LEU A 115 -4.87 8.10 10.30
CA LEU A 115 -4.04 8.41 11.47
C LEU A 115 -3.70 9.90 11.56
N ALA A 116 -3.33 10.55 10.46
CA ALA A 116 -3.07 11.99 10.44
C ALA A 116 -4.33 12.81 10.80
N LEU A 117 -5.52 12.35 10.42
CA LEU A 117 -6.78 12.97 10.82
C LEU A 117 -7.03 12.89 12.33
N ARG A 118 -6.62 11.80 12.99
CA ARG A 118 -6.72 11.69 14.46
C ARG A 118 -5.82 12.68 15.19
N ASP A 119 -4.71 13.04 14.57
CA ASP A 119 -3.82 14.11 15.06
C ASP A 119 -4.41 15.52 14.80
N ALA A 120 -5.52 15.63 14.04
CA ALA A 120 -6.26 16.85 13.76
C ALA A 120 -7.73 16.77 14.21
N PRO A 121 -8.00 16.57 15.52
CA PRO A 121 -9.33 16.24 16.04
C PRO A 121 -10.39 17.33 15.82
N THR A 122 -9.98 18.61 15.73
CA THR A 122 -10.90 19.72 15.45
C THR A 122 -11.49 19.63 14.05
N LEU A 123 -10.68 19.27 13.04
CA LEU A 123 -11.15 19.00 11.69
C LEU A 123 -11.95 17.70 11.67
N LEU A 124 -11.37 16.60 12.16
CA LEU A 124 -11.95 15.26 12.08
C LEU A 124 -13.39 15.20 12.62
N ARG A 125 -13.66 15.84 13.75
CA ARG A 125 -15.01 15.85 14.36
C ARG A 125 -16.08 16.54 13.51
N THR A 126 -15.68 17.37 12.55
CA THR A 126 -16.61 18.05 11.63
C THR A 126 -16.89 17.24 10.37
N LEU A 127 -16.12 16.19 10.10
CA LEU A 127 -16.22 15.41 8.87
C LEU A 127 -17.20 14.24 9.03
N ARG A 128 -17.82 13.87 7.91
CA ARG A 128 -18.43 12.54 7.72
C ARG A 128 -17.48 11.70 6.90
N ILE A 129 -16.95 10.63 7.47
CA ILE A 129 -16.03 9.72 6.77
C ILE A 129 -16.80 8.52 6.24
N VAL A 130 -16.61 8.21 4.96
CA VAL A 130 -17.05 6.95 4.34
C VAL A 130 -15.81 6.19 3.92
N THR A 131 -15.73 4.89 4.22
CA THR A 131 -14.60 4.06 3.81
C THR A 131 -15.01 2.62 3.57
N HIS A 132 -14.25 1.93 2.74
CA HIS A 132 -14.29 0.47 2.61
C HIS A 132 -13.03 -0.21 3.17
N GLY A 133 -12.10 0.54 3.78
CA GLY A 133 -10.93 0.01 4.47
C GLY A 133 -11.26 -0.41 5.90
N LEU A 134 -11.05 -1.67 6.25
CA LEU A 134 -11.33 -2.21 7.58
C LEU A 134 -10.43 -1.58 8.66
N ASP A 135 -9.16 -1.40 8.31
CA ASP A 135 -8.13 -0.72 9.09
C ASP A 135 -8.42 0.76 9.30
N VAL A 136 -8.87 1.45 8.24
CA VAL A 136 -9.29 2.85 8.28
C VAL A 136 -10.50 3.02 9.19
N ALA A 137 -11.52 2.17 9.03
CA ALA A 137 -12.70 2.19 9.88
C ALA A 137 -12.36 1.91 11.35
N TYR A 138 -11.47 0.94 11.60
CA TYR A 138 -11.01 0.65 12.95
C TYR A 138 -10.27 1.85 13.57
N ALA A 139 -9.40 2.51 12.81
CA ALA A 139 -8.65 3.67 13.31
C ALA A 139 -9.55 4.87 13.65
N LEU A 140 -10.66 5.06 12.92
CA LEU A 140 -11.55 6.22 13.08
C LEU A 140 -12.80 5.93 13.93
N ASN A 141 -12.92 4.72 14.49
CA ASN A 141 -14.08 4.32 15.26
C ASN A 141 -14.29 5.21 16.50
N GLY A 142 -15.45 5.88 16.57
CA GLY A 142 -15.80 6.80 17.66
C GLY A 142 -15.20 8.21 17.55
N GLU A 143 -14.45 8.51 16.48
CA GLU A 143 -13.77 9.81 16.31
C GLU A 143 -14.61 10.83 15.51
N CYS A 144 -15.46 10.35 14.59
CA CYS A 144 -16.30 11.17 13.70
C CYS A 144 -17.56 10.41 13.25
N ALA A 145 -18.42 11.05 12.44
CA ALA A 145 -19.51 10.34 11.78
C ALA A 145 -18.95 9.39 10.72
N LEU A 146 -18.88 8.09 11.06
CA LEU A 146 -18.21 7.07 10.26
C LEU A 146 -19.21 6.10 9.60
N TYR A 147 -19.07 5.92 8.29
CA TYR A 147 -19.82 4.95 7.50
C TYR A 147 -18.85 3.92 6.91
N MET A 148 -19.06 2.65 7.28
CA MET A 148 -18.32 1.53 6.69
C MET A 148 -19.14 0.93 5.55
N VAL A 149 -18.50 0.77 4.39
CA VAL A 149 -19.06 0.05 3.25
C VAL A 149 -19.05 -1.45 3.56
N GLY A 150 -20.22 -2.09 3.49
CA GLY A 150 -20.37 -3.55 3.63
C GLY A 150 -20.16 -4.29 2.31
N GLY A 151 -19.93 -5.61 2.38
CA GLY A 151 -19.65 -6.46 1.24
C GLY A 151 -18.67 -7.59 1.58
N GLU A 152 -17.94 -8.07 0.58
CA GLU A 152 -16.96 -9.16 0.71
C GLU A 152 -15.59 -8.63 1.14
N VAL A 153 -14.99 -9.26 2.15
CA VAL A 153 -13.66 -8.86 2.64
C VAL A 153 -12.57 -9.35 1.68
N TYR A 154 -11.77 -8.41 1.18
CA TYR A 154 -10.58 -8.69 0.40
C TYR A 154 -9.31 -8.50 1.25
N GLY A 155 -8.75 -9.63 1.69
CA GLY A 155 -7.65 -9.65 2.65
C GLY A 155 -6.30 -9.10 2.14
N SER A 156 -6.12 -8.94 0.82
CA SER A 156 -4.86 -8.41 0.25
C SER A 156 -4.65 -6.93 0.62
N THR A 157 -5.72 -6.14 0.60
CA THR A 157 -5.70 -4.69 0.86
C THR A 157 -6.45 -4.29 2.12
N TYR A 158 -6.96 -5.27 2.87
CA TYR A 158 -7.78 -5.09 4.08
C TYR A 158 -9.04 -4.26 3.78
N SER A 159 -9.63 -4.53 2.62
CA SER A 159 -10.71 -3.75 2.06
C SER A 159 -12.00 -4.57 1.94
N VAL A 160 -13.10 -3.90 1.68
CA VAL A 160 -14.39 -4.51 1.35
C VAL A 160 -14.73 -4.23 -0.11
N THR A 161 -15.10 -5.28 -0.83
CA THR A 161 -15.32 -5.30 -2.28
C THR A 161 -16.59 -6.08 -2.63
N GLY A 162 -16.84 -6.27 -3.93
CA GLY A 162 -17.95 -7.08 -4.44
C GLY A 162 -19.23 -6.26 -4.73
N PRO A 163 -20.30 -6.93 -5.20
CA PRO A 163 -21.51 -6.27 -5.69
C PRO A 163 -22.20 -5.38 -4.65
N ASP A 164 -22.24 -5.82 -3.39
CA ASP A 164 -22.87 -5.06 -2.31
C ASP A 164 -22.07 -3.80 -1.94
N ALA A 165 -20.74 -3.90 -1.97
CA ALA A 165 -19.86 -2.76 -1.76
C ALA A 165 -20.04 -1.74 -2.89
N LEU A 166 -20.04 -2.21 -4.14
CA LEU A 166 -20.28 -1.39 -5.32
C LEU A 166 -21.65 -0.69 -5.27
N ALA A 167 -22.71 -1.44 -4.94
CA ALA A 167 -24.04 -0.85 -4.78
C ALA A 167 -24.06 0.18 -3.64
N THR A 168 -23.37 -0.08 -2.54
CA THR A 168 -23.33 0.84 -1.39
C THR A 168 -22.61 2.14 -1.71
N VAL A 169 -21.45 2.09 -2.39
CA VAL A 169 -20.71 3.32 -2.73
C VAL A 169 -21.47 4.20 -3.72
N THR A 170 -22.32 3.62 -4.57
CA THR A 170 -23.15 4.41 -5.49
C THR A 170 -24.35 5.10 -4.82
N ARG A 171 -24.74 4.70 -3.60
CA ARG A 171 -25.90 5.28 -2.89
C ARG A 171 -25.65 6.70 -2.39
N TYR A 172 -24.41 7.04 -2.08
CA TYR A 172 -24.06 8.31 -1.44
C TYR A 172 -23.35 9.25 -2.43
N GLY A 173 -23.33 10.54 -2.10
CA GLY A 173 -22.48 11.54 -2.76
C GLY A 173 -21.35 11.94 -1.82
N TYR A 174 -20.20 12.26 -2.40
CA TYR A 174 -18.98 12.60 -1.65
C TYR A 174 -18.48 13.97 -2.07
N ASP A 175 -18.06 14.81 -1.12
CA ASP A 175 -17.45 16.10 -1.45
C ASP A 175 -16.03 15.91 -1.97
N VAL A 176 -15.28 14.99 -1.35
CA VAL A 176 -13.92 14.66 -1.77
C VAL A 176 -13.62 13.18 -1.55
N PHE A 177 -12.99 12.55 -2.54
CA PHE A 177 -12.44 11.20 -2.45
C PHE A 177 -10.92 11.25 -2.42
N PHE A 178 -10.30 10.71 -1.36
CA PHE A 178 -8.86 10.51 -1.29
C PHE A 178 -8.53 9.08 -1.71
N VAL A 179 -7.92 8.95 -2.90
CA VAL A 179 -7.67 7.67 -3.57
C VAL A 179 -6.18 7.35 -3.63
N GLY A 180 -5.84 6.08 -3.42
CA GLY A 180 -4.53 5.51 -3.75
C GLY A 180 -4.58 4.66 -5.01
N CYS A 181 -3.42 4.39 -5.59
CA CYS A 181 -3.26 3.54 -6.78
C CYS A 181 -2.12 2.53 -6.64
N THR A 182 -2.15 1.47 -7.45
CA THR A 182 -1.02 0.54 -7.59
C THR A 182 0.06 1.12 -8.49
N SER A 183 -0.30 1.84 -9.55
CA SER A 183 0.65 2.46 -10.49
C SER A 183 0.03 3.65 -11.22
N ILE A 184 0.89 4.57 -11.66
CA ILE A 184 0.56 5.74 -12.47
C ILE A 184 1.33 5.60 -13.79
N HIS A 185 0.60 5.47 -14.90
CA HIS A 185 1.20 5.35 -16.23
C HIS A 185 0.78 6.54 -17.11
N PRO A 186 1.70 7.17 -17.86
CA PRO A 186 1.39 8.35 -18.68
C PRO A 186 0.22 8.15 -19.67
N LEU A 187 0.09 6.92 -20.20
CA LEU A 187 -0.96 6.58 -21.18
C LEU A 187 -2.16 5.82 -20.59
N GLN A 188 -1.97 5.05 -19.52
CA GLN A 188 -3.06 4.24 -18.94
C GLN A 188 -3.75 4.97 -17.77
N GLY A 189 -3.17 6.08 -17.30
CA GLY A 189 -3.66 6.83 -16.15
C GLY A 189 -3.37 6.13 -14.83
N LEU A 190 -4.35 6.19 -13.93
CA LEU A 190 -4.30 5.60 -12.60
C LEU A 190 -4.81 4.17 -12.66
N THR A 191 -4.02 3.26 -12.10
CA THR A 191 -4.28 1.82 -12.23
C THR A 191 -4.24 1.10 -10.89
N ASN A 192 -4.94 -0.03 -10.85
CA ASN A 192 -4.93 -0.94 -9.73
C ASN A 192 -4.58 -2.37 -10.21
N SER A 193 -4.03 -3.18 -9.31
CA SER A 193 -3.64 -4.58 -9.56
C SER A 193 -4.85 -5.52 -9.69
N ASN A 194 -6.01 -5.10 -9.17
CA ASN A 194 -7.25 -5.86 -9.17
C ASN A 194 -8.37 -5.08 -9.90
N GLY A 195 -9.04 -5.74 -10.84
CA GLY A 195 -10.13 -5.17 -11.64
C GLY A 195 -11.40 -4.84 -10.83
N THR A 196 -11.73 -5.62 -9.81
CA THR A 196 -12.87 -5.35 -8.92
C THR A 196 -12.66 -4.08 -8.12
N GLU A 197 -11.46 -3.91 -7.56
CA GLU A 197 -11.09 -2.68 -6.87
C GLU A 197 -11.01 -1.47 -7.82
N ALA A 198 -10.49 -1.66 -9.05
CA ALA A 198 -10.48 -0.61 -10.07
C ALA A 198 -11.91 -0.15 -10.42
N GLN A 199 -12.84 -1.10 -10.63
CA GLN A 199 -14.24 -0.79 -10.88
C GLN A 199 -14.89 -0.04 -9.71
N GLN A 200 -14.61 -0.46 -8.48
CA GLN A 200 -15.11 0.20 -7.28
C GLN A 200 -14.58 1.63 -7.15
N LYS A 201 -13.27 1.86 -7.39
CA LYS A 201 -12.67 3.20 -7.40
C LYS A 201 -13.31 4.11 -8.45
N ALA A 202 -13.50 3.62 -9.68
CA ALA A 202 -14.18 4.37 -10.73
C ALA A 202 -15.61 4.75 -10.34
N ALA A 203 -16.36 3.83 -9.69
CA ALA A 203 -17.70 4.11 -9.20
C ALA A 203 -17.72 5.15 -8.08
N ILE A 204 -16.76 5.11 -7.14
CA ILE A 204 -16.62 6.12 -6.09
C ILE A 204 -16.28 7.48 -6.71
N MET A 205 -15.35 7.53 -7.66
CA MET A 205 -14.97 8.76 -8.38
C MET A 205 -16.17 9.39 -9.09
N GLY A 206 -17.02 8.58 -9.73
CA GLY A 206 -18.26 9.07 -10.36
C GLY A 206 -19.30 9.65 -9.39
N ARG A 207 -19.12 9.47 -8.09
CA ARG A 207 -19.99 10.00 -7.02
C ARG A 207 -19.33 11.10 -6.20
N ALA A 208 -18.05 11.36 -6.42
CA ALA A 208 -17.29 12.39 -5.73
C ALA A 208 -17.28 13.69 -6.53
N HIS A 209 -17.50 14.83 -5.87
CA HIS A 209 -17.36 16.15 -6.49
C HIS A 209 -15.89 16.44 -6.87
N GLN A 210 -14.95 15.97 -6.07
CA GLN A 210 -13.52 16.09 -6.32
C GLN A 210 -12.79 14.79 -5.92
N THR A 211 -11.75 14.44 -6.65
CA THR A 211 -10.87 13.31 -6.30
C THR A 211 -9.44 13.82 -6.11
N VAL A 212 -8.78 13.36 -5.05
CA VAL A 212 -7.38 13.68 -4.71
C VAL A 212 -6.59 12.37 -4.69
N LEU A 213 -5.56 12.29 -5.51
CA LEU A 213 -4.64 11.15 -5.55
C LEU A 213 -3.58 11.28 -4.46
N LEU A 214 -3.42 10.25 -3.64
CA LEU A 214 -2.33 10.07 -2.69
C LEU A 214 -1.42 8.94 -3.18
N ALA A 215 -0.29 9.31 -3.78
CA ALA A 215 0.67 8.34 -4.30
C ALA A 215 2.07 8.94 -4.30
N ASP A 216 3.05 8.15 -3.87
CA ASP A 216 4.46 8.55 -3.95
C ASP A 216 5.01 8.45 -5.39
N GLN A 217 6.12 9.13 -5.64
CA GLN A 217 6.83 9.16 -6.92
C GLN A 217 7.16 7.77 -7.46
N SER A 218 7.37 6.76 -6.60
CA SER A 218 7.76 5.41 -7.05
C SER A 218 6.67 4.73 -7.88
N LYS A 219 5.44 5.27 -7.85
CA LYS A 219 4.30 4.80 -8.64
C LYS A 219 4.30 5.29 -10.08
N TRP A 220 5.07 6.32 -10.42
CA TRP A 220 5.14 6.89 -11.76
C TRP A 220 5.88 5.98 -12.76
N GLY A 221 5.35 5.88 -13.98
CA GLY A 221 5.96 5.16 -15.10
C GLY A 221 5.82 3.64 -15.03
N LEU A 222 5.12 3.11 -14.03
CA LEU A 222 4.90 1.67 -13.87
C LEU A 222 3.66 1.21 -14.65
N PRO A 223 3.71 0.05 -15.34
CA PRO A 223 2.55 -0.51 -16.01
C PRO A 223 1.55 -1.05 -14.99
N GLY A 224 0.26 -0.84 -15.23
CA GLY A 224 -0.83 -1.34 -14.40
C GLY A 224 -1.66 -2.43 -15.06
N PHE A 225 -2.42 -3.18 -14.26
CA PHE A 225 -3.33 -4.21 -14.77
C PHE A 225 -4.68 -3.62 -15.21
N ALA A 226 -5.37 -2.91 -14.31
CA ALA A 226 -6.68 -2.34 -14.57
C ALA A 226 -6.66 -0.83 -14.35
N SER A 227 -6.96 -0.05 -15.39
CA SER A 227 -7.14 1.41 -15.29
C SER A 227 -8.50 1.74 -14.67
N PHE A 228 -8.54 2.75 -13.81
CA PHE A 228 -9.78 3.26 -13.22
C PHE A 228 -10.00 4.76 -13.45
N ALA A 229 -8.99 5.50 -13.91
CA ALA A 229 -9.06 6.94 -14.17
C ALA A 229 -7.91 7.41 -15.07
N ALA A 230 -8.15 8.46 -15.84
CA ALA A 230 -7.09 9.24 -16.50
C ALA A 230 -6.38 10.17 -15.49
N LEU A 231 -5.23 10.74 -15.88
CA LEU A 231 -4.52 11.70 -15.01
C LEU A 231 -5.38 12.93 -14.69
N GLY A 232 -6.09 13.48 -15.69
CA GLY A 232 -6.94 14.66 -15.53
C GLY A 232 -8.23 14.45 -14.74
N ASP A 233 -8.56 13.20 -14.37
CA ASP A 233 -9.77 12.89 -13.60
C ASP A 233 -9.59 13.17 -12.10
N VAL A 234 -8.37 13.51 -11.66
CA VAL A 234 -8.10 13.96 -10.28
C VAL A 234 -7.84 15.45 -10.25
N ARG A 235 -8.33 16.12 -9.21
CA ARG A 235 -8.10 17.55 -8.97
C ARG A 235 -6.64 17.81 -8.55
N ALA A 236 -6.10 16.91 -7.73
CA ALA A 236 -4.78 17.07 -7.17
C ALA A 236 -4.06 15.73 -7.02
N TRP A 237 -2.74 15.76 -7.15
CA TRP A 237 -1.83 14.68 -6.81
C TRP A 237 -0.95 15.13 -5.64
N VAL A 238 -1.14 14.50 -4.48
CA VAL A 238 -0.26 14.66 -3.32
C VAL A 238 0.83 13.59 -3.40
N THR A 239 2.09 14.04 -3.42
CA THR A 239 3.26 13.18 -3.62
C THR A 239 4.45 13.64 -2.78
N ASP A 240 5.37 12.73 -2.46
CA ASP A 240 6.62 12.99 -1.74
C ASP A 240 7.63 13.70 -2.64
N ALA A 241 7.67 13.33 -3.91
CA ALA A 241 8.40 13.99 -4.96
C ALA A 241 7.61 13.95 -6.27
N ALA A 242 7.88 14.89 -7.17
CA ALA A 242 7.37 14.84 -8.54
C ALA A 242 8.53 15.07 -9.49
N ALA A 243 8.99 14.00 -10.14
CA ALA A 243 9.98 14.08 -11.21
C ALA A 243 9.47 15.04 -12.30
N PRO A 244 10.36 15.77 -13.01
CA PRO A 244 9.94 16.81 -13.95
C PRO A 244 8.96 16.34 -15.02
N ASP A 245 9.12 15.13 -15.53
CA ASP A 245 8.23 14.50 -16.51
C ASP A 245 6.85 14.17 -15.90
N ALA A 246 6.83 13.59 -14.70
CA ALA A 246 5.60 13.29 -13.96
C ALA A 246 4.81 14.57 -13.66
N ARG A 247 5.51 15.59 -13.13
CA ARG A 247 4.91 16.90 -12.83
C ARG A 247 4.32 17.53 -14.08
N ALA A 248 5.08 17.58 -15.17
CA ALA A 248 4.62 18.15 -16.43
C ALA A 248 3.38 17.43 -16.97
N ALA A 249 3.33 16.10 -16.88
CA ALA A 249 2.19 15.32 -17.33
C ALA A 249 0.90 15.62 -16.53
N PHE A 250 1.00 15.72 -15.20
CA PHE A 250 -0.14 16.07 -14.35
C PHE A 250 -0.58 17.54 -14.54
N GLU A 251 0.36 18.49 -14.59
CA GLU A 251 0.06 19.91 -14.80
C GLU A 251 -0.56 20.16 -16.18
N ALA A 252 -0.08 19.48 -17.23
CA ALA A 252 -0.68 19.52 -18.57
C ALA A 252 -2.12 18.96 -18.61
N ALA A 253 -2.45 18.03 -17.71
CA ALA A 253 -3.79 17.50 -17.53
C ALA A 253 -4.67 18.38 -16.60
N GLY A 254 -4.19 19.55 -16.17
CA GLY A 254 -4.92 20.46 -15.29
C GLY A 254 -4.91 20.08 -13.81
N VAL A 255 -4.02 19.18 -13.40
CA VAL A 255 -3.95 18.65 -12.03
C VAL A 255 -2.98 19.45 -11.18
N GLN A 256 -3.40 19.81 -9.96
CA GLN A 256 -2.52 20.43 -8.98
C GLN A 256 -1.57 19.41 -8.36
N VAL A 257 -0.26 19.61 -8.47
CA VAL A 257 0.74 18.75 -7.80
C VAL A 257 1.14 19.35 -6.46
N VAL A 258 0.80 18.67 -5.36
CA VAL A 258 1.09 19.06 -3.98
C VAL A 258 2.26 18.24 -3.47
N SER A 259 3.36 18.89 -3.10
CA SER A 259 4.55 18.22 -2.58
C SER A 259 4.48 18.11 -1.06
N ALA A 260 4.62 16.88 -0.56
CA ALA A 260 4.70 16.59 0.85
C ALA A 260 6.14 16.79 1.34
N GLN A 261 6.32 17.63 2.36
CA GLN A 261 7.60 17.87 3.03
C GLN A 261 7.71 17.03 4.30
#